data_AF-A0A1W6Z7P8-F1
#
_entry.id   AF-A0A1W6Z7P8-F1
#
_cell.length_a   1.000
_cell.length_b   1.000
_cell.length_c   1.000
_cell.angle_alpha   90.00
_cell.angle_beta   90.00
_cell.angle_gamma   90.00
#
_symmetry.space_group_name_H-M   'P 1'
#
loop_
_entity.id
_entity.type
_entity.pdbx_description
1 polymer ?
#
loop_
_entity_poly.entity_id
_entity_poly.type
_entity_poly.pdbx_seq_one_letter_code
_entity_poly.pdbx_strand_id
1 'polypeptide(L)'
;MYFIGYHGTSEASAVNILTVGIQEKFLPPTGQIGRGFYVAKMNGTLPQWGAVNATEQARGRQPFYVRMLSMLTGEARNPLLESGAKRAILKIYSTRPLQRCKWNIMNQGDLSFIKAALYNNGGPGLDPAADAQWLQMVVPPEELPYLRARRDDGRFEMPQNWRSKEARV
;
A
#
# COMPACT_ATOMS: atom_id res chain seq x y z
N MET A 1 11.22 16.85 3.70
CA MET A 1 10.87 15.46 3.34
C MET A 1 9.73 15.53 2.35
N TYR A 2 9.74 14.71 1.32
CA TYR A 2 8.71 14.69 0.28
C TYR A 2 7.71 13.59 0.60
N PHE A 3 6.42 13.91 0.67
CA PHE A 3 5.38 12.88 0.77
C PHE A 3 5.28 12.14 -0.55
N ILE A 4 5.32 10.81 -0.48
CA ILE A 4 5.44 9.96 -1.67
C ILE A 4 4.28 8.99 -1.89
N GLY A 5 3.51 8.69 -0.84
CA GLY A 5 2.35 7.82 -0.95
C GLY A 5 2.12 7.00 0.31
N TYR A 6 1.35 5.93 0.18
CA TYR A 6 0.84 5.12 1.27
C TYR A 6 1.33 3.67 1.17
N HIS A 7 1.45 2.98 2.31
CA HIS A 7 1.78 1.57 2.37
C HIS A 7 0.80 0.85 3.30
N GLY A 8 0.15 -0.19 2.79
CA GLY A 8 -0.74 -1.07 3.54
C GLY A 8 0.00 -2.28 4.10
N THR A 9 -0.15 -2.55 5.39
CA THR A 9 0.53 -3.67 6.05
C THR A 9 -0.20 -4.12 7.33
N SER A 10 0.40 -5.04 8.10
CA SER A 10 -0.09 -5.43 9.43
C SER A 10 0.41 -4.47 10.52
N GLU A 11 -0.26 -4.41 11.67
CA GLU A 11 0.21 -3.61 12.82
C GLU A 11 1.60 -4.05 13.29
N ALA A 12 1.86 -5.35 13.31
CA ALA A 12 3.17 -5.89 13.68
C ALA A 12 4.28 -5.36 12.75
N SER A 13 4.05 -5.41 11.43
CA SER A 13 4.98 -4.88 10.44
C SER A 13 5.10 -3.36 10.51
N ALA A 14 4.00 -2.64 10.76
CA ALA A 14 3.99 -1.19 10.91
C ALA A 14 4.84 -0.74 12.09
N VAL A 15 4.69 -1.38 13.26
CA VAL A 15 5.50 -1.09 14.45
C VAL A 15 6.99 -1.31 14.15
N ASN A 16 7.34 -2.42 13.49
CA ASN A 16 8.71 -2.68 13.08
C ASN A 16 9.24 -1.57 12.15
N ILE A 17 8.51 -1.23 11.09
CA ILE A 17 8.91 -0.17 10.14
C ILE A 17 9.10 1.18 10.86
N LEU A 18 8.21 1.53 11.79
CA LEU A 18 8.30 2.78 12.54
C LEU A 18 9.47 2.81 13.54
N THR A 19 9.85 1.64 14.06
CA THR A 19 10.90 1.53 15.08
C THR A 19 12.30 1.46 14.46
N VAL A 20 12.49 0.63 13.43
CA VAL A 20 13.81 0.34 12.86
C VAL A 20 13.98 0.84 11.42
N GLY A 21 12.96 1.46 10.85
CA GLY A 21 12.95 1.92 9.47
C GLY A 21 12.59 0.83 8.46
N ILE A 22 12.47 1.23 7.19
CA ILE A 22 12.20 0.32 6.08
C ILE A 22 13.53 -0.35 5.69
N GLN A 23 13.62 -1.68 5.84
CA GLN A 23 14.85 -2.44 5.59
C GLN A 23 14.60 -3.57 4.60
N GLU A 24 15.60 -3.85 3.77
CA GLU A 24 15.55 -4.89 2.73
C GLU A 24 15.24 -6.29 3.32
N LYS A 25 15.79 -6.60 4.50
CA LYS A 25 15.61 -7.90 5.16
C LYS A 25 14.15 -8.21 5.56
N PHE A 26 13.29 -7.19 5.58
CA PHE A 26 11.86 -7.34 5.88
C PHE A 26 10.98 -7.29 4.62
N LEU A 27 11.58 -7.09 3.45
CA LEU A 27 10.86 -7.15 2.19
C LEU A 27 10.59 -8.60 1.83
N PRO A 28 9.41 -8.91 1.26
CA PRO A 28 9.15 -10.24 0.78
C PRO A 28 10.16 -10.60 -0.34
N PRO A 29 10.55 -11.88 -0.45
CA PRO A 29 11.53 -12.32 -1.44
C PRO A 29 11.03 -12.13 -2.88
N THR A 30 9.72 -12.13 -3.07
CA THR A 30 9.01 -11.89 -4.33
C THR A 30 7.88 -10.87 -4.12
N GLY A 31 7.48 -10.17 -5.18
CA GLY A 31 6.35 -9.26 -5.17
C GLY A 31 5.72 -9.14 -6.55
N GLN A 32 4.46 -8.68 -6.61
CA GLN A 32 3.64 -8.66 -7.84
C GLN A 32 4.31 -8.02 -9.06
N ILE A 33 5.09 -6.96 -8.87
CA ILE A 33 5.77 -6.23 -9.95
C ILE A 33 7.30 -6.14 -9.73
N GLY A 34 7.82 -6.95 -8.80
CA GLY A 34 9.25 -7.02 -8.49
C GLY A 34 9.56 -7.02 -6.99
N ARG A 35 10.82 -7.30 -6.64
CA ARG A 35 11.31 -7.23 -5.27
C ARG A 35 11.52 -5.77 -4.86
N GLY A 36 10.94 -5.35 -3.74
CA GLY A 36 11.10 -4.00 -3.21
C GLY A 36 10.00 -3.60 -2.23
N PHE A 37 9.98 -2.33 -1.85
CA PHE A 37 8.98 -1.76 -0.97
C PHE A 37 7.86 -1.08 -1.76
N TYR A 38 6.63 -1.55 -1.58
CA TYR A 38 5.47 -1.12 -2.36
C TYR A 38 4.83 0.13 -1.76
N VAL A 39 4.64 1.16 -2.58
CA VAL A 39 4.00 2.43 -2.22
C VAL A 39 2.84 2.69 -3.17
N ALA A 40 1.65 2.96 -2.65
CA ALA A 40 0.49 3.40 -3.41
C ALA A 40 0.45 4.93 -3.51
N LYS A 41 0.09 5.50 -4.67
CA LYS A 41 0.09 6.95 -4.87
C LYS A 41 -0.93 7.68 -4.00
N MET A 42 -2.09 7.04 -3.78
CA MET A 42 -3.20 7.60 -3.01
C MET A 42 -3.62 6.67 -1.86
N ASN A 43 -4.27 7.26 -0.86
CA ASN A 43 -4.95 6.48 0.18
C ASN A 43 -6.20 5.81 -0.42
N GLY A 44 -6.77 4.85 0.31
CA GLY A 44 -7.97 4.13 -0.11
C GLY A 44 -7.66 2.71 -0.57
N THR A 45 -8.12 2.35 -1.77
CA THR A 45 -8.29 0.95 -2.19
C THR A 45 -7.00 0.13 -2.17
N LEU A 46 -5.92 0.61 -2.82
CA LEU A 46 -4.65 -0.12 -2.87
C LEU A 46 -3.98 -0.36 -1.51
N PRO A 47 -3.74 0.67 -0.67
CA PRO A 47 -3.15 0.44 0.65
C PRO A 47 -4.09 -0.36 1.57
N GLN A 48 -5.41 -0.24 1.43
CA GLN A 48 -6.34 -1.11 2.17
C GLN A 48 -6.23 -2.57 1.73
N TRP A 49 -6.17 -2.83 0.43
CA TRP A 49 -5.98 -4.17 -0.13
C TRP A 49 -4.64 -4.78 0.32
N GLY A 50 -3.56 -4.00 0.28
CA GLY A 50 -2.25 -4.42 0.81
C GLY A 50 -2.31 -4.81 2.28
N ALA A 51 -3.02 -4.04 3.11
CA ALA A 51 -3.20 -4.35 4.52
C ALA A 51 -4.09 -5.59 4.76
N VAL A 52 -5.11 -5.81 3.92
CA VAL A 52 -5.93 -7.03 3.95
C VAL A 52 -5.05 -8.25 3.69
N ASN A 53 -4.28 -8.26 2.61
CA ASN A 53 -3.41 -9.38 2.27
C ASN A 53 -2.34 -9.62 3.33
N ALA A 54 -1.73 -8.55 3.85
CA ALA A 54 -0.71 -8.65 4.90
C ALA A 54 -1.25 -9.24 6.22
N THR A 55 -2.57 -9.20 6.44
CA THR A 55 -3.21 -9.67 7.68
C THR A 55 -4.02 -10.95 7.50
N GLU A 56 -4.26 -11.40 6.26
CA GLU A 56 -5.19 -12.49 5.94
C GLU A 56 -4.83 -13.79 6.68
N GLN A 57 -3.57 -14.22 6.60
CA GLN A 57 -3.12 -15.45 7.24
C GLN A 57 -3.26 -15.40 8.76
N ALA A 58 -2.79 -14.32 9.40
CA ALA A 58 -2.88 -14.15 10.84
C ALA A 58 -4.34 -14.06 11.30
N ARG A 59 -5.20 -13.38 10.53
CA ARG A 59 -6.62 -13.27 10.81
C ARG A 59 -7.35 -14.60 10.65
N GLY A 60 -6.96 -15.44 9.68
CA GLY A 60 -7.50 -16.79 9.51
C GLY A 60 -7.28 -17.68 10.73
N ARG A 61 -6.23 -17.42 11.52
CA ARG A 61 -5.91 -18.15 12.76
C ARG A 61 -6.66 -17.64 14.00
N GLN A 62 -7.34 -16.50 13.91
CA GLN A 62 -8.05 -15.91 15.04
C GLN A 62 -9.41 -16.60 15.26
N PRO A 63 -9.83 -16.80 16.53
CA PRO A 63 -11.15 -17.34 16.83
C PRO A 63 -12.28 -16.52 16.19
N PHE A 64 -13.37 -17.18 15.83
CA PHE A 64 -14.52 -16.53 15.19
C PHE A 64 -15.06 -15.34 16.00
N TYR A 65 -15.21 -15.49 17.32
CA TYR A 65 -15.72 -14.41 18.18
C TYR A 65 -14.78 -13.18 18.22
N VAL A 66 -13.45 -13.37 18.16
CA VAL A 66 -12.47 -12.26 18.08
C VAL A 66 -12.62 -11.51 16.75
N ARG A 67 -12.83 -12.23 15.65
CA ARG A 67 -13.08 -11.62 14.34
C ARG A 67 -14.40 -10.85 14.32
N MET A 68 -15.46 -11.42 14.89
CA MET A 68 -16.76 -10.75 15.04
C MET A 68 -16.68 -9.48 15.87
N LEU A 69 -15.99 -9.53 17.01
CA LEU A 69 -15.78 -8.34 17.86
C LEU A 69 -15.08 -7.22 17.08
N SER A 70 -14.09 -7.57 16.25
CA SER A 70 -13.38 -6.60 15.41
C SER A 70 -14.27 -5.93 14.37
N MET A 71 -15.26 -6.65 13.82
CA MET A 71 -16.23 -6.07 12.88
C MET A 71 -17.15 -5.04 13.56
N LEU A 72 -17.48 -5.27 14.84
CA LEU A 72 -18.37 -4.41 15.61
C LEU A 72 -17.66 -3.19 16.20
N THR A 73 -16.45 -3.37 16.73
CA THR A 73 -15.74 -2.32 17.48
C THR A 73 -14.62 -1.65 16.69
N GLY A 74 -14.25 -2.21 15.54
CA GLY A 74 -13.07 -1.83 14.78
C GLY A 74 -11.81 -2.48 15.32
N GLU A 75 -10.89 -2.79 14.40
CA GLU A 75 -9.67 -3.57 14.71
C GLU A 75 -8.78 -2.91 15.75
N ALA A 76 -8.63 -1.58 15.67
CA ALA A 76 -7.82 -0.80 16.62
C ALA A 76 -8.34 -0.89 18.06
N ARG A 77 -9.66 -1.09 18.24
CA ARG A 77 -10.31 -1.14 19.56
C ARG A 77 -10.49 -2.56 20.08
N ASN A 78 -10.09 -3.57 19.32
CA ASN A 78 -10.14 -4.95 19.78
C ASN A 78 -8.82 -5.34 20.49
N PRO A 79 -8.80 -5.47 21.84
CA PRO A 79 -7.60 -5.86 22.56
C PRO A 79 -7.24 -7.33 22.35
N LEU A 80 -8.20 -8.18 21.95
CA LEU A 80 -8.00 -9.61 21.74
C LEU A 80 -7.44 -9.92 20.34
N LEU A 81 -7.51 -8.98 19.41
CA LEU A 81 -6.97 -9.16 18.07
C LEU A 81 -5.44 -8.97 18.11
N GLU A 82 -4.71 -10.00 17.70
CA GLU A 82 -3.25 -9.92 17.59
C GLU A 82 -2.78 -8.86 16.59
N SER A 83 -1.60 -8.28 16.82
CA SER A 83 -1.03 -7.23 15.97
C SER A 83 -0.79 -7.70 14.53
N GLY A 84 -0.39 -8.95 14.31
CA GLY A 84 -0.26 -9.52 12.96
C GLY A 84 -1.59 -9.61 12.21
N ALA A 85 -2.71 -9.64 12.93
CA ALA A 85 -4.06 -9.68 12.35
C ALA A 85 -4.71 -8.28 12.22
N LYS A 86 -4.13 -7.23 12.81
CA LYS A 86 -4.60 -5.84 12.72
C LYS A 86 -4.05 -5.17 11.48
N ARG A 87 -4.90 -4.46 10.73
CA ARG A 87 -4.50 -3.70 9.53
C ARG A 87 -3.91 -2.36 9.93
N ALA A 88 -2.89 -1.93 9.19
CA ALA A 88 -2.23 -0.65 9.35
C ALA A 88 -1.97 0.00 7.99
N ILE A 89 -2.07 1.34 7.95
CA ILE A 89 -1.65 2.16 6.81
C ILE A 89 -0.57 3.12 7.30
N LEU A 90 0.49 3.23 6.51
CA LEU A 90 1.60 4.14 6.72
C LEU A 90 1.64 5.19 5.60
N LYS A 91 1.93 6.43 5.97
CA LYS A 91 2.39 7.47 5.05
C LYS A 91 3.88 7.33 4.87
N ILE A 92 4.33 7.35 3.61
CA ILE A 92 5.73 7.19 3.27
C ILE A 92 6.24 8.51 2.72
N TYR A 93 7.44 8.86 3.17
CA TYR A 93 8.17 10.04 2.79
C TYR A 93 9.55 9.66 2.28
N SER A 94 10.12 10.50 1.43
CA SER A 94 11.54 10.40 1.06
C SER A 94 12.30 11.65 1.46
N THR A 95 13.56 11.50 1.87
CA THR A 95 14.47 12.63 2.14
C THR A 95 15.03 13.25 0.86
N ARG A 96 14.94 12.54 -0.27
CA ARG A 96 15.38 13.01 -1.60
C ARG A 96 14.48 12.49 -2.73
N PRO A 97 14.50 13.09 -3.92
CA PRO A 97 13.86 12.50 -5.09
C PRO A 97 14.41 11.10 -5.37
N LEU A 98 13.52 10.11 -5.47
CA LEU A 98 13.85 8.75 -5.89
C LEU A 98 14.14 8.74 -7.40
N GLN A 99 15.18 8.01 -7.81
CA GLN A 99 15.70 8.03 -9.19
C GLN A 99 15.39 6.75 -9.97
N ARG A 100 15.26 5.62 -9.27
CA ARG A 100 15.06 4.29 -9.88
C ARG A 100 13.61 3.79 -9.80
N CYS A 101 12.70 4.68 -9.47
CA CYS A 101 11.30 4.37 -9.27
C CYS A 101 10.41 4.88 -10.42
N LYS A 102 9.33 4.13 -10.71
CA LYS A 102 8.26 4.54 -11.63
C LYS A 102 6.91 4.16 -11.04
N TRP A 103 5.90 5.00 -11.27
CA TRP A 103 4.51 4.61 -11.03
C TRP A 103 4.08 3.59 -12.08
N ASN A 104 3.57 2.46 -11.61
CA ASN A 104 2.97 1.42 -12.43
C ASN A 104 1.51 1.28 -12.02
N ILE A 105 0.63 1.10 -13.01
CA ILE A 105 -0.73 0.64 -12.73
C ILE A 105 -0.63 -0.85 -12.39
N MET A 106 -1.36 -1.31 -11.38
CA MET A 106 -1.49 -2.74 -11.10
C MET A 106 -2.10 -3.44 -12.34
N ASN A 107 -1.35 -4.36 -12.97
CA ASN A 107 -1.60 -4.85 -14.33
C ASN A 107 -2.83 -5.79 -14.44
N GLN A 108 -3.39 -5.88 -15.64
CA GLN A 108 -4.74 -6.38 -16.05
C GLN A 108 -5.28 -7.73 -15.54
N GLY A 109 -4.51 -8.57 -14.85
CA GLY A 109 -4.95 -9.91 -14.43
C GLY A 109 -6.03 -9.89 -13.34
N ASP A 110 -5.94 -8.95 -12.40
CA ASP A 110 -6.89 -8.76 -11.30
C ASP A 110 -8.01 -7.75 -11.66
N LEU A 111 -7.96 -7.19 -12.87
CA LEU A 111 -8.93 -6.19 -13.35
C LEU A 111 -10.13 -6.84 -14.05
N SER A 112 -10.39 -8.15 -14.01
CA SER A 112 -11.59 -8.72 -14.66
C SER A 112 -12.89 -8.07 -14.16
N PHE A 113 -12.94 -7.65 -12.89
CA PHE A 113 -14.04 -6.85 -12.34
C PHE A 113 -14.07 -5.40 -12.88
N ILE A 114 -12.90 -4.79 -13.12
CA ILE A 114 -12.76 -3.43 -13.65
C ILE A 114 -12.98 -3.41 -15.17
N LYS A 115 -12.66 -4.51 -15.87
CA LYS A 115 -12.92 -4.72 -17.29
C LYS A 115 -14.42 -4.78 -17.56
N ALA A 116 -15.18 -5.44 -16.69
CA ALA A 116 -16.65 -5.44 -16.76
C ALA A 116 -17.26 -4.04 -16.58
N ALA A 117 -16.65 -3.18 -15.76
CA ALA A 117 -17.11 -1.80 -15.55
C ALA A 117 -16.65 -0.83 -16.66
N LEU A 118 -15.49 -1.06 -17.29
CA LEU A 118 -14.89 -0.14 -18.26
C LEU A 118 -15.09 -0.53 -19.74
N TYR A 119 -15.20 -1.83 -20.08
CA TYR A 119 -15.19 -2.30 -21.47
C TYR A 119 -16.57 -2.59 -22.07
N ASN A 120 -17.65 -2.56 -21.30
CA ASN A 120 -19.00 -2.79 -21.84
C ASN A 120 -19.58 -1.59 -22.62
N ASN A 121 -18.85 -0.48 -22.82
CA ASN A 121 -19.25 0.62 -23.71
C ASN A 121 -18.05 1.43 -24.25
N GLY A 122 -17.13 0.80 -25.00
CA GLY A 122 -16.22 1.49 -25.93
C GLY A 122 -15.48 2.75 -25.44
N GLY A 123 -14.98 2.77 -24.19
CA GLY A 123 -14.45 3.97 -23.53
C GLY A 123 -13.05 4.43 -24.00
N PRO A 124 -12.71 5.73 -23.77
CA PRO A 124 -11.43 6.32 -24.14
C PRO A 124 -10.29 5.70 -23.32
N GLY A 125 -9.06 5.74 -23.84
CA GLY A 125 -7.88 5.24 -23.13
C GLY A 125 -7.71 5.80 -21.71
N LEU A 126 -6.83 5.16 -20.94
CA LEU A 126 -6.55 5.40 -19.51
C LEU A 126 -6.51 6.90 -19.16
N ASP A 127 -7.25 7.28 -18.11
CA ASP A 127 -7.21 8.62 -17.52
C ASP A 127 -6.39 8.58 -16.23
N PRO A 128 -5.16 9.13 -16.22
CA PRO A 128 -4.28 9.14 -15.04
C PRO A 128 -4.90 9.80 -13.80
N ALA A 129 -5.90 10.68 -13.96
CA ALA A 129 -6.61 11.30 -12.85
C ALA A 129 -7.65 10.34 -12.24
N ALA A 130 -8.36 9.58 -13.05
CA ALA A 130 -9.35 8.58 -12.60
C ALA A 130 -8.68 7.30 -12.06
N ASP A 131 -7.53 6.92 -12.62
CA ASP A 131 -6.82 5.67 -12.32
C ASP A 131 -5.76 5.81 -11.23
N ALA A 132 -5.56 7.01 -10.67
CA ALA A 132 -4.53 7.30 -9.67
C ALA A 132 -4.62 6.41 -8.41
N GLN A 133 -5.81 5.89 -8.10
CA GLN A 133 -6.08 5.01 -6.96
C GLN A 133 -5.44 3.62 -7.14
N TRP A 134 -5.06 3.26 -8.37
CA TRP A 134 -4.46 1.98 -8.75
C TRP A 134 -2.97 2.11 -9.10
N LEU A 135 -2.38 3.29 -8.89
CA LEU A 135 -0.96 3.51 -9.08
C LEU A 135 -0.15 3.03 -7.88
N GLN A 136 0.78 2.12 -8.15
CA GLN A 136 1.77 1.63 -7.20
C GLN A 136 3.19 1.78 -7.74
N MET A 137 4.13 1.97 -6.84
CA MET A 137 5.56 2.07 -7.12
C MET A 137 6.30 1.07 -6.26
N VAL A 138 7.33 0.44 -6.81
CA VAL A 138 8.25 -0.39 -6.05
C VAL A 138 9.52 0.40 -5.84
N VAL A 139 9.84 0.68 -4.58
CA VAL A 139 11.12 1.28 -4.19
C VAL A 139 12.15 0.16 -4.03
N PRO A 140 13.25 0.18 -4.80
CA PRO A 140 14.24 -0.87 -4.74
C PRO A 140 15.12 -0.73 -3.46
N PRO A 141 15.83 -1.80 -3.06
CA PRO A 141 16.63 -1.83 -1.83
C PRO A 141 17.60 -0.65 -1.65
N GLU A 142 18.22 -0.19 -2.75
CA GLU A 142 19.22 0.89 -2.73
C GLU A 142 18.61 2.25 -2.35
N GLU A 143 17.30 2.39 -2.46
CA GLU A 143 16.56 3.62 -2.17
C GLU A 143 15.84 3.60 -0.82
N LEU A 144 15.79 2.46 -0.12
CA LEU A 144 15.15 2.35 1.20
C LEU A 144 15.75 3.26 2.28
N PRO A 145 17.09 3.50 2.35
CA PRO A 145 17.68 4.37 3.38
C PRO A 145 17.14 5.82 3.38
N TYR A 146 16.59 6.26 2.25
CA TYR A 146 16.02 7.60 2.10
C TYR A 146 14.55 7.66 2.52
N LEU A 147 13.90 6.52 2.72
CA LEU A 147 12.50 6.46 3.09
C LEU A 147 12.31 6.69 4.59
N ARG A 148 11.19 7.32 4.93
CA ARG A 148 10.68 7.44 6.29
C ARG A 148 9.20 7.13 6.28
N ALA A 149 8.72 6.46 7.33
CA ALA A 149 7.32 6.14 7.50
C ALA A 149 6.74 6.93 8.67
N ARG A 150 5.46 7.27 8.55
CA ARG A 150 4.62 7.73 9.65
C ARG A 150 3.33 6.97 9.64
N ARG A 151 2.67 6.88 10.79
CA ARG A 151 1.32 6.34 10.84
C ARG A 151 0.39 7.24 10.04
N ASP A 152 -0.51 6.65 9.27
CA ASP A 152 -1.58 7.43 8.65
C ASP A 152 -2.47 8.01 9.76
N ASP A 153 -2.66 9.33 9.72
CA ASP A 153 -3.46 10.11 10.68
C ASP A 153 -4.81 10.51 10.09
N GLY A 154 -5.16 9.98 8.92
CA GLY A 154 -6.38 10.31 8.19
C GLY A 154 -6.36 11.67 7.51
N ARG A 155 -5.30 12.47 7.66
CA ARG A 155 -5.15 13.74 6.95
C ARG A 155 -4.64 13.47 5.54
N PHE A 156 -5.35 13.96 4.55
CA PHE A 156 -4.89 13.86 3.16
C PHE A 156 -3.63 14.70 2.95
N GLU A 157 -2.62 14.12 2.28
CA GLU A 157 -1.43 14.82 1.82
C GLU A 157 -1.30 14.61 0.30
N MET A 158 -1.06 15.69 -0.44
CA MET A 158 -0.77 15.57 -1.86
C MET A 158 0.68 15.08 -2.04
N PRO A 159 0.92 14.04 -2.85
CA PRO A 159 2.28 13.62 -3.21
C PRO A 159 3.05 14.81 -3.79
N GLN A 160 4.14 15.20 -3.14
CA GLN A 160 4.93 16.35 -3.57
C GLN A 160 5.95 15.90 -4.62
N ASN A 161 5.85 16.48 -5.82
CA ASN A 161 6.86 16.42 -6.88
C ASN A 161 7.33 15.02 -7.28
N TRP A 162 6.40 14.20 -7.76
CA TRP A 162 6.76 13.12 -8.67
C TRP A 162 6.10 13.25 -10.02
N ARG A 163 6.81 13.96 -10.90
CA ARG A 163 6.96 13.52 -12.28
C ARG A 163 7.76 12.22 -12.30
N SER A 164 7.24 11.15 -11.70
CA SER A 164 7.58 9.84 -12.25
C SER A 164 7.14 9.94 -13.70
N LYS A 165 8.00 9.57 -14.63
CA LYS A 165 7.59 9.32 -16.00
C LYS A 165 6.45 8.30 -15.92
N GLU A 166 5.21 8.80 -15.83
CA GLU A 166 4.00 8.02 -16.05
C GLU A 166 4.29 7.33 -17.37
N ALA A 167 4.43 6.01 -17.31
CA ALA A 167 4.84 5.25 -18.47
C ALA A 167 3.90 5.65 -19.60
N ARG A 168 4.45 6.31 -20.63
CA ARG A 168 3.70 6.49 -21.88
C ARG A 168 3.41 5.08 -22.36
N VAL A 169 2.11 4.77 -22.44
CA VAL A 169 1.59 3.65 -23.22
C VAL A 169 2.16 3.72 -24.63
#